data_AF-A0A2E8CNR9-F1
#
_entry.id   AF-A0A2E8CNR9-F1
#
_cell.length_a   1.000
_cell.length_b   1.000
_cell.length_c   1.000
_cell.angle_alpha   90.00
_cell.angle_beta   90.00
_cell.angle_gamma   90.00
#
_symmetry.space_group_name_H-M   'P 1'
#
loop_
_entity.id
_entity.type
_entity.pdbx_description
1 polymer ?
#
loop_
_entity_poly.entity_id
_entity_poly.type
_entity_poly.pdbx_seq_one_letter_code
_entity_poly.pdbx_strand_id
1 'polypeptide(L)'
;MITQVLFGAISLGMAADYNQLIVERIENMPQGGVYGRYRQGLPESQRFDELYQTVEDLGRALQVELSGQLRVKPAKAARYSFCSSATYLLFCDVVSVAGLQRVLTKELSREMADVGDKVSVIHGKMDGVGIFGHWNANGPGTAVLFERLDLGTNFSSFDGATPGDFMKIFWNESIGKGESGHLVVYLGLNGAGDQVKVWSSNLLNDDDSQGYGTMWVKRERIKRVIFSRLERPENLAHWLNFSEAEKTSDYLVRILTTGSTEEEMKEVTRARN
;
A
#
# COMPACT_ATOMS: atom_id res chain seq x y z
N MET A 1 39.52 35.86 -28.66
CA MET A 1 38.83 35.81 -27.36
C MET A 1 37.62 34.91 -27.51
N ILE A 2 37.75 33.66 -27.04
CA ILE A 2 36.67 32.67 -27.05
C ILE A 2 36.17 32.61 -25.60
N THR A 3 34.93 33.05 -25.37
CA THR A 3 34.30 32.98 -24.06
C THR A 3 33.59 31.63 -23.95
N GLN A 4 34.14 30.71 -23.16
CA GLN A 4 33.46 29.49 -22.74
C GLN A 4 32.28 29.87 -21.84
N VAL A 5 31.08 29.44 -22.21
CA VAL A 5 29.92 29.45 -21.32
C VAL A 5 29.90 28.09 -20.60
N LEU A 6 30.30 28.09 -19.33
CA LEU A 6 30.06 26.96 -18.43
C LEU A 6 28.56 26.85 -18.18
N PHE A 7 27.94 25.78 -18.65
CA PHE A 7 26.66 25.31 -18.10
C PHE A 7 26.96 24.66 -16.75
N GLY A 8 26.59 25.34 -15.66
CA GLY A 8 26.63 24.77 -14.33
C GLY A 8 25.66 23.60 -14.23
N ALA A 9 26.20 22.41 -13.97
CA ALA A 9 25.43 21.27 -13.52
C ALA A 9 24.77 21.62 -12.18
N ILE A 10 23.44 21.59 -12.13
CA ILE A 10 22.72 21.69 -10.85
C ILE A 10 22.93 20.37 -10.11
N SER A 11 23.54 20.49 -8.94
CA SER A 11 23.83 19.42 -7.99
C SER A 11 22.56 18.67 -7.55
N LEU A 12 22.63 17.34 -7.55
CA LEU A 12 21.82 16.45 -6.70
C LEU A 12 21.96 16.86 -5.23
N GLY A 13 20.88 16.95 -4.44
CA GLY A 13 21.05 17.32 -3.02
C GLY A 13 19.84 17.69 -2.16
N MET A 14 18.64 17.14 -2.38
CA MET A 14 17.66 16.98 -1.30
C MET A 14 17.09 15.57 -1.41
N ALA A 15 17.15 14.78 -0.33
CA ALA A 15 16.35 13.57 -0.26
C ALA A 15 14.88 13.99 -0.42
N ALA A 16 14.19 13.43 -1.41
CA ALA A 16 12.78 13.73 -1.60
C ALA A 16 12.02 13.26 -0.36
N ASP A 17 11.24 14.15 0.25
CA ASP A 17 10.34 13.79 1.33
C ASP A 17 9.12 13.08 0.73
N TYR A 18 9.23 11.77 0.56
CA TYR A 18 8.14 10.95 0.00
C TYR A 18 6.94 10.89 0.94
N ASN A 19 7.12 11.07 2.24
CA ASN A 19 6.04 11.17 3.21
C ASN A 19 5.15 12.38 2.92
N GLN A 20 5.76 13.56 2.74
CA GLN A 20 5.05 14.76 2.33
C GLN A 20 4.35 14.55 0.98
N LEU A 21 5.04 13.96 -0.01
CA LEU A 21 4.42 13.67 -1.31
C LEU A 21 3.21 12.73 -1.17
N ILE A 22 3.29 11.66 -0.37
CA ILE A 22 2.17 10.75 -0.11
C ILE A 22 0.98 11.52 0.46
N VAL A 23 1.21 12.42 1.43
CA VAL A 23 0.15 13.24 2.02
C VAL A 23 -0.48 14.19 0.98
N GLU A 24 0.32 14.86 0.17
CA GLU A 24 -0.18 15.73 -0.91
C GLU A 24 -0.97 14.95 -1.96
N ARG A 25 -0.53 13.73 -2.29
CA ARG A 25 -1.18 12.89 -3.31
C ARG A 25 -2.51 12.30 -2.85
N ILE A 26 -2.78 12.24 -1.54
CA ILE A 26 -4.11 11.87 -1.02
C ILE A 26 -5.21 12.77 -1.59
N GLU A 27 -4.95 14.06 -1.83
CA GLU A 27 -5.93 14.99 -2.39
C GLU A 27 -6.40 14.60 -3.81
N ASN A 28 -5.59 13.80 -4.53
CA ASN A 28 -5.93 13.31 -5.87
C ASN A 28 -6.66 11.96 -5.85
N MET A 29 -6.80 11.34 -4.68
CA MET A 29 -7.53 10.08 -4.52
C MET A 29 -9.04 10.35 -4.48
N PRO A 30 -9.87 9.33 -4.76
CA PRO A 30 -11.31 9.47 -4.58
C PRO A 30 -11.67 9.84 -3.13
N GLN A 31 -12.84 10.44 -2.96
CA GLN A 31 -13.43 10.73 -1.65
C GLN A 31 -14.77 10.00 -1.54
N GLY A 32 -15.02 9.35 -0.40
CA GLY A 32 -16.20 8.54 -0.17
C GLY A 32 -16.22 7.24 -0.98
N GLY A 33 -17.41 6.85 -1.44
CA GLY A 33 -17.65 5.57 -2.13
C GLY A 33 -18.23 4.51 -1.18
N VAL A 34 -17.90 3.26 -1.42
CA VAL A 34 -18.38 2.12 -0.62
C VAL A 34 -17.20 1.24 -0.23
N TYR A 35 -17.13 0.90 1.05
CA TYR A 35 -16.20 -0.12 1.51
C TYR A 35 -16.67 -1.51 1.03
N GLY A 36 -15.93 -2.08 0.08
CA GLY A 36 -16.21 -3.38 -0.49
C GLY A 36 -16.08 -4.46 0.58
N ARG A 37 -17.14 -5.25 0.78
CA ARG A 37 -17.15 -6.30 1.80
C ARG A 37 -18.02 -7.48 1.39
N TYR A 38 -17.77 -8.62 2.02
CA TYR A 38 -18.64 -9.77 1.92
C TYR A 38 -20.04 -9.43 2.47
N ARG A 39 -21.09 -9.73 1.70
CA ARG A 39 -22.48 -9.42 2.04
C ARG A 39 -23.27 -10.69 2.35
N GLN A 40 -23.24 -11.14 3.61
CA GLN A 40 -23.92 -12.37 4.04
C GLN A 40 -25.43 -12.41 3.70
N GLY A 41 -26.11 -11.24 3.73
CA GLY A 41 -27.54 -11.12 3.45
C GLY A 41 -27.94 -11.16 1.97
N LEU A 42 -26.99 -11.23 1.04
CA LEU A 42 -27.27 -11.34 -0.40
C LEU A 42 -27.26 -12.82 -0.87
N PRO A 43 -27.85 -13.11 -2.04
CA PRO A 43 -27.68 -14.41 -2.70
C PRO A 43 -26.20 -14.78 -2.80
N GLU A 44 -25.88 -16.07 -2.66
CA GLU A 44 -24.50 -16.57 -2.61
C GLU A 44 -23.63 -16.05 -3.76
N SER A 45 -24.19 -16.04 -4.98
CA SER A 45 -23.52 -15.56 -6.19
C SER A 45 -23.15 -14.07 -6.18
N GLN A 46 -23.75 -13.28 -5.29
CA GLN A 46 -23.56 -11.82 -5.21
C GLN A 46 -22.76 -11.37 -3.99
N ARG A 47 -22.44 -12.29 -3.06
CA ARG A 47 -21.87 -11.90 -1.76
C ARG A 47 -20.48 -11.28 -1.86
N PHE A 48 -19.76 -11.56 -2.95
CA PHE A 48 -18.42 -11.05 -3.22
C PHE A 48 -18.40 -9.94 -4.29
N ASP A 49 -19.55 -9.51 -4.83
CA ASP A 49 -19.59 -8.61 -5.99
C ASP A 49 -18.84 -7.29 -5.75
N GLU A 50 -19.00 -6.68 -4.57
CA GLU A 50 -18.30 -5.44 -4.24
C GLU A 50 -16.79 -5.64 -4.15
N LEU A 51 -16.35 -6.78 -3.62
CA LEU A 51 -14.94 -7.14 -3.49
C LEU A 51 -14.33 -7.41 -4.87
N TYR A 52 -15.03 -8.17 -5.72
CA TYR A 52 -14.63 -8.42 -7.10
C TYR A 52 -14.58 -7.14 -7.92
N GLN A 53 -15.58 -6.27 -7.75
CA GLN A 53 -15.61 -4.99 -8.47
C GLN A 53 -14.47 -4.08 -8.02
N THR A 54 -14.09 -4.10 -6.74
CA THR A 54 -12.94 -3.35 -6.21
C THR A 54 -11.65 -3.71 -6.96
N VAL A 55 -11.36 -5.01 -7.12
CA VAL A 55 -10.14 -5.46 -7.82
C VAL A 55 -10.16 -5.05 -9.29
N GLU A 56 -11.30 -5.20 -9.97
CA GLU A 56 -11.45 -4.77 -11.37
C GLU A 56 -11.34 -3.26 -11.54
N ASP A 57 -11.94 -2.48 -10.65
CA ASP A 57 -11.89 -1.02 -10.64
C ASP A 57 -10.45 -0.53 -10.42
N LEU A 58 -9.70 -1.17 -9.50
CA LEU A 58 -8.28 -0.91 -9.28
C LEU A 58 -7.46 -1.23 -10.54
N GLY A 59 -7.66 -2.40 -11.16
CA GLY A 59 -6.99 -2.77 -12.41
C GLY A 59 -7.33 -1.81 -13.56
N ARG A 60 -8.56 -1.27 -13.61
CA ARG A 60 -8.93 -0.21 -14.58
C ARG A 60 -8.29 1.14 -14.28
N ALA A 61 -7.97 1.42 -13.03
CA ALA A 61 -7.30 2.65 -12.61
C ALA A 61 -5.79 2.63 -12.88
N LEU A 62 -5.17 1.45 -12.97
CA LEU A 62 -3.74 1.29 -13.25
C LEU A 62 -3.52 0.84 -14.70
N GLN A 63 -2.99 1.73 -15.55
CA GLN A 63 -2.83 1.45 -16.98
C GLN A 63 -1.40 1.71 -17.43
N VAL A 64 -0.87 0.87 -18.32
CA VAL A 64 0.42 1.12 -18.97
C VAL A 64 0.18 1.77 -20.32
N GLU A 65 0.67 2.99 -20.50
CA GLU A 65 0.55 3.71 -21.77
C GLU A 65 1.43 3.08 -22.87
N LEU A 66 1.21 3.49 -24.12
CA LEU A 66 2.04 3.03 -25.25
C LEU A 66 3.53 3.40 -25.07
N SER A 67 3.80 4.51 -24.38
CA SER A 67 5.14 4.94 -23.97
C SER A 67 5.81 3.99 -22.97
N GLY A 68 5.06 3.06 -22.38
CA GLY A 68 5.50 2.16 -21.32
C GLY A 68 5.35 2.74 -19.92
N GLN A 69 4.90 3.98 -19.77
CA GLN A 69 4.72 4.60 -18.46
C GLN A 69 3.46 4.10 -17.75
N LEU A 70 3.54 3.89 -16.45
CA LEU A 70 2.38 3.69 -15.60
C LEU A 70 1.57 5.00 -15.50
N ARG A 71 0.29 4.92 -15.85
CA ARG A 71 -0.69 5.97 -15.67
C ARG A 71 -1.74 5.53 -14.68
N VAL A 72 -1.90 6.36 -13.65
CA VAL A 72 -2.91 6.15 -12.62
C VAL A 72 -4.11 7.06 -12.89
N LYS A 73 -5.31 6.48 -12.83
CA LYS A 73 -6.60 7.17 -13.04
C LYS A 73 -7.49 6.93 -11.83
N PRO A 74 -7.27 7.62 -10.69
CA PRO A 74 -7.95 7.31 -9.43
C PRO A 74 -9.48 7.28 -9.53
N ALA A 75 -10.07 8.15 -10.36
CA ALA A 75 -11.51 8.19 -10.62
C ALA A 75 -12.11 6.86 -11.13
N LYS A 76 -11.32 5.97 -11.75
CA LYS A 76 -11.78 4.64 -12.17
C LYS A 76 -11.98 3.66 -11.01
N ALA A 77 -11.44 3.98 -9.83
CA ALA A 77 -11.58 3.22 -8.60
C ALA A 77 -12.46 3.92 -7.55
N ALA A 78 -13.22 4.95 -7.91
CA ALA A 78 -13.95 5.77 -6.94
C ALA A 78 -15.14 5.08 -6.25
N ARG A 79 -15.70 4.01 -6.83
CA ARG A 79 -16.96 3.43 -6.37
C ARG A 79 -16.77 2.46 -5.20
N TYR A 80 -15.92 1.45 -5.38
CA TYR A 80 -15.67 0.41 -4.40
C TYR A 80 -14.20 0.34 -4.04
N SER A 81 -13.91 0.20 -2.76
CA SER A 81 -12.54 0.02 -2.27
C SER A 81 -12.49 -0.78 -0.98
N PHE A 82 -11.35 -1.42 -0.73
CA PHE A 82 -10.90 -1.90 0.57
C PHE A 82 -9.52 -1.30 0.89
N CYS A 83 -9.07 -1.46 2.13
CA CYS A 83 -7.91 -0.75 2.67
C CYS A 83 -6.62 -0.89 1.86
N SER A 84 -6.27 -2.11 1.43
CA SER A 84 -5.11 -2.37 0.56
C SER A 84 -5.28 -1.81 -0.86
N SER A 85 -6.47 -1.88 -1.46
CA SER A 85 -6.71 -1.28 -2.79
C SER A 85 -6.54 0.24 -2.79
N ALA A 86 -6.99 0.92 -1.73
CA ALA A 86 -6.90 2.37 -1.63
C ALA A 86 -5.45 2.84 -1.43
N THR A 87 -4.73 2.19 -0.52
CA THR A 87 -3.32 2.50 -0.26
C THR A 87 -2.40 2.09 -1.42
N TYR A 88 -2.73 1.01 -2.15
CA TYR A 88 -1.98 0.62 -3.34
C TYR A 88 -2.19 1.60 -4.50
N LEU A 89 -3.43 2.05 -4.72
CA LEU A 89 -3.73 3.07 -5.72
C LEU A 89 -2.91 4.35 -5.47
N LEU A 90 -2.86 4.80 -4.22
CA LEU A 90 -2.04 5.94 -3.81
C LEU A 90 -0.55 5.68 -4.00
N PHE A 91 -0.05 4.50 -3.62
CA PHE A 91 1.35 4.12 -3.83
C PHE A 91 1.73 4.15 -5.32
N CYS A 92 0.93 3.54 -6.20
CA CYS A 92 1.12 3.61 -7.64
C CYS A 92 1.08 5.05 -8.16
N ASP A 93 0.17 5.88 -7.63
CA ASP A 93 0.05 7.28 -8.03
C ASP A 93 1.32 8.07 -7.66
N VAL A 94 1.81 7.92 -6.42
CA VAL A 94 3.06 8.52 -5.93
C VAL A 94 4.26 8.11 -6.78
N VAL A 95 4.39 6.82 -7.10
CA VAL A 95 5.48 6.32 -7.96
C VAL A 95 5.33 6.79 -9.41
N SER A 96 4.10 7.04 -9.87
CA SER A 96 3.82 7.53 -11.22
C SER A 96 4.09 9.03 -11.41
N VAL A 97 4.23 9.81 -10.33
CA VAL A 97 4.51 11.25 -10.39
C VAL A 97 5.99 11.58 -10.12
N ALA A 98 6.40 12.74 -10.64
CA ALA A 98 7.68 13.44 -10.50
C ALA A 98 8.90 12.67 -9.94
N GLY A 99 9.95 12.51 -10.76
CA GLY A 99 11.27 12.05 -10.32
C GLY A 99 11.46 10.52 -10.25
N LEU A 100 10.37 9.76 -10.21
CA LEU A 100 10.36 8.28 -10.16
C LEU A 100 9.95 7.61 -11.46
N GLN A 101 9.31 8.33 -12.39
CA GLN A 101 9.01 7.79 -13.72
C GLN A 101 10.25 7.27 -14.47
N ARG A 102 11.43 7.82 -14.19
CA ARG A 102 12.70 7.34 -14.77
C ARG A 102 13.06 5.90 -14.34
N VAL A 103 12.50 5.44 -13.22
CA VAL A 103 12.66 4.09 -12.67
C VAL A 103 11.68 3.13 -13.35
N LEU A 104 10.51 3.65 -13.74
CA LEU A 104 9.44 2.86 -14.34
C LEU A 104 9.77 2.52 -15.80
N THR A 105 10.34 1.34 -16.00
CA THR A 105 10.36 0.70 -17.32
C THR A 105 8.95 0.24 -17.69
N LYS A 106 8.78 -0.15 -18.96
CA LYS A 106 7.53 -0.74 -19.44
C LYS A 106 7.20 -2.04 -18.71
N GLU A 107 8.23 -2.83 -18.42
CA GLU A 107 8.12 -4.10 -17.71
C GLU A 107 7.71 -3.88 -16.26
N LEU A 108 8.37 -2.96 -15.53
CA LEU A 108 7.99 -2.64 -14.15
C LEU A 108 6.58 -2.03 -14.08
N SER A 109 6.22 -1.16 -15.02
CA SER A 109 4.87 -0.59 -15.09
C SER A 109 3.80 -1.66 -15.27
N ARG A 110 4.09 -2.73 -16.03
CA ARG A 110 3.19 -3.89 -16.18
C ARG A 110 3.06 -4.68 -14.89
N GLU A 111 4.18 -4.95 -14.20
CA GLU A 111 4.18 -5.64 -12.90
C GLU A 111 3.39 -4.86 -11.84
N MET A 112 3.50 -3.53 -11.82
CA MET A 112 2.73 -2.69 -10.90
C MET A 112 1.23 -2.63 -11.26
N ALA A 113 0.89 -2.62 -12.55
CA ALA A 113 -0.50 -2.59 -13.01
C ALA A 113 -1.20 -3.96 -12.94
N ASP A 114 -0.44 -5.05 -12.81
CA ASP A 114 -0.99 -6.39 -12.62
C ASP A 114 -1.47 -6.58 -11.18
N VAL A 115 -2.78 -6.41 -10.98
CA VAL A 115 -3.46 -6.63 -9.70
C VAL A 115 -4.02 -8.04 -9.57
N GLY A 116 -3.77 -8.94 -10.53
CA GLY A 116 -4.24 -10.31 -10.53
C GLY A 116 -5.73 -10.48 -10.85
N ASP A 117 -6.15 -11.75 -10.94
CA ASP A 117 -7.56 -12.12 -11.14
C ASP A 117 -8.39 -11.85 -9.86
N LYS A 118 -9.54 -11.20 -10.02
CA LYS A 118 -10.41 -10.79 -8.91
C LYS A 118 -10.84 -11.94 -8.01
N VAL A 119 -11.09 -13.14 -8.56
CA VAL A 119 -11.49 -14.29 -7.75
C VAL A 119 -10.30 -14.78 -6.94
N SER A 120 -9.14 -14.92 -7.58
CA SER A 120 -7.91 -15.37 -6.93
C SER A 120 -7.43 -14.41 -5.84
N VAL A 121 -7.51 -13.10 -6.07
CA VAL A 121 -7.17 -12.06 -5.08
C VAL A 121 -8.08 -12.14 -3.86
N ILE A 122 -9.40 -12.12 -4.06
CA ILE A 122 -10.36 -12.05 -2.95
C ILE A 122 -10.39 -13.34 -2.12
N HIS A 123 -10.03 -14.48 -2.72
CA HIS A 123 -9.89 -15.75 -2.01
C HIS A 123 -8.46 -16.00 -1.49
N GLY A 124 -7.58 -14.99 -1.48
CA GLY A 124 -6.25 -15.03 -0.88
C GLY A 124 -5.22 -15.87 -1.63
N LYS A 125 -5.52 -16.32 -2.87
CA LYS A 125 -4.56 -17.10 -3.69
C LYS A 125 -3.42 -16.25 -4.24
N MET A 126 -3.60 -14.93 -4.26
CA MET A 126 -2.59 -13.98 -4.70
C MET A 126 -1.83 -13.33 -3.55
N ASP A 127 -2.13 -13.66 -2.28
CA ASP A 127 -1.41 -13.09 -1.15
C ASP A 127 0.07 -13.48 -1.21
N GLY A 128 0.94 -12.46 -1.24
CA GLY A 128 2.38 -12.64 -1.40
C GLY A 128 2.85 -12.95 -2.83
N VAL A 129 1.99 -12.92 -3.85
CA VAL A 129 2.35 -13.15 -5.27
C VAL A 129 2.25 -11.85 -6.05
N GLY A 130 3.34 -11.41 -6.70
CA GLY A 130 3.32 -10.13 -7.41
C GLY A 130 3.43 -8.92 -6.47
N ILE A 131 3.60 -7.73 -7.02
CA ILE A 131 3.71 -6.49 -6.20
C ILE A 131 2.41 -6.25 -5.43
N PHE A 132 1.26 -6.28 -6.12
CA PHE A 132 -0.04 -6.07 -5.47
C PHE A 132 -0.38 -7.18 -4.48
N GLY A 133 -0.03 -8.43 -4.77
CA GLY A 133 -0.27 -9.53 -3.83
C GLY A 133 0.51 -9.41 -2.53
N HIS A 134 1.74 -8.89 -2.55
CA HIS A 134 2.43 -8.51 -1.33
C HIS A 134 1.70 -7.37 -0.61
N TRP A 135 1.26 -6.35 -1.33
CA TRP A 135 0.55 -5.21 -0.74
C TRP A 135 -0.81 -5.57 -0.13
N ASN A 136 -1.52 -6.52 -0.76
CA ASN A 136 -2.86 -6.95 -0.37
C ASN A 136 -2.87 -8.01 0.73
N ALA A 137 -1.75 -8.70 0.96
CA ALA A 137 -1.70 -9.86 1.82
C ALA A 137 -2.15 -9.59 3.25
N ASN A 138 -2.78 -10.60 3.87
CA ASN A 138 -2.88 -10.64 5.33
C ASN A 138 -1.47 -10.65 5.95
N GLY A 139 -1.36 -10.17 7.18
CA GLY A 139 -0.07 -9.98 7.84
C GLY A 139 0.64 -8.70 7.40
N PRO A 140 1.97 -8.66 7.52
CA PRO A 140 2.78 -7.47 7.27
C PRO A 140 3.18 -7.33 5.79
N GLY A 141 2.25 -7.59 4.85
CA GLY A 141 2.56 -7.70 3.41
C GLY A 141 3.34 -6.53 2.82
N THR A 142 2.92 -5.29 3.09
CA THR A 142 3.63 -4.06 2.69
C THR A 142 5.04 -4.01 3.26
N ALA A 143 5.22 -4.33 4.54
CA ALA A 143 6.53 -4.30 5.18
C ALA A 143 7.48 -5.37 4.60
N VAL A 144 6.96 -6.55 4.26
CA VAL A 144 7.72 -7.59 3.54
C VAL A 144 8.17 -7.08 2.18
N LEU A 145 7.30 -6.42 1.41
CA LEU A 145 7.68 -5.84 0.12
C LEU A 145 8.79 -4.78 0.29
N PHE A 146 8.65 -3.91 1.29
CA PHE A 146 9.63 -2.85 1.57
C PHE A 146 10.99 -3.42 1.94
N GLU A 147 11.04 -4.46 2.77
CA GLU A 147 12.29 -5.12 3.13
C GLU A 147 12.92 -5.82 1.93
N ARG A 148 12.13 -6.60 1.18
CA ARG A 148 12.62 -7.38 0.04
C ARG A 148 13.23 -6.53 -1.07
N LEU A 149 12.67 -5.35 -1.29
CA LEU A 149 13.11 -4.45 -2.34
C LEU A 149 13.96 -3.30 -1.80
N ASP A 150 14.22 -3.22 -0.49
CA ASP A 150 14.90 -2.08 0.14
C ASP A 150 14.23 -0.73 -0.18
N LEU A 151 12.89 -0.67 -0.09
CA LEU A 151 12.12 0.56 -0.39
C LEU A 151 12.21 1.59 0.74
N GLY A 152 12.59 1.16 1.94
CA GLY A 152 12.76 2.02 3.11
C GLY A 152 12.60 1.26 4.42
N THR A 153 12.45 2.00 5.53
CA THR A 153 12.52 1.45 6.87
C THR A 153 11.17 0.95 7.38
N ASN A 154 11.16 -0.25 7.98
CA ASN A 154 10.04 -0.75 8.78
C ASN A 154 10.27 -0.54 10.27
N PHE A 155 9.23 -0.18 11.02
CA PHE A 155 9.31 0.02 12.48
C PHE A 155 7.95 -0.13 13.18
N SER A 156 7.93 -0.30 14.50
CA SER A 156 6.70 -0.59 15.27
C SER A 156 6.30 0.46 16.32
N SER A 157 7.06 1.55 16.46
CA SER A 157 6.74 2.64 17.40
C SER A 157 6.11 3.85 16.72
N PHE A 158 5.18 4.50 17.42
CA PHE A 158 4.60 5.79 17.02
C PHE A 158 5.59 6.95 17.16
N ASP A 159 6.61 6.84 18.02
CA ASP A 159 7.55 7.94 18.28
C ASP A 159 8.40 8.28 17.05
N GLY A 160 8.60 7.31 16.15
CA GLY A 160 9.29 7.49 14.88
C GLY A 160 8.36 7.79 13.70
N ALA A 161 7.03 7.75 13.87
CA ALA A 161 6.07 7.84 12.78
C ALA A 161 5.83 9.29 12.34
N THR A 162 5.74 9.51 11.03
CA THR A 162 5.45 10.81 10.41
C THR A 162 4.30 10.67 9.42
N PRO A 163 3.46 11.72 9.24
CA PRO A 163 2.41 11.71 8.24
C PRO A 163 2.91 11.20 6.88
N GLY A 164 2.17 10.31 6.23
CA GLY A 164 2.58 9.67 4.97
C GLY A 164 3.19 8.27 5.12
N ASP A 165 3.53 7.82 6.34
CA ASP A 165 3.98 6.43 6.53
C ASP A 165 2.82 5.47 6.24
N PHE A 166 3.07 4.42 5.48
CA PHE A 166 2.12 3.32 5.39
C PHE A 166 2.14 2.57 6.73
N MET A 167 0.97 2.26 7.28
CA MET A 167 0.83 1.62 8.58
C MET A 167 -0.16 0.46 8.47
N LYS A 168 0.28 -0.73 8.83
CA LYS A 168 -0.62 -1.86 9.07
C LYS A 168 -0.99 -1.87 10.55
N ILE A 169 -2.29 -1.76 10.82
CA ILE A 169 -2.88 -1.92 12.14
C ILE A 169 -3.31 -3.37 12.30
N PHE A 170 -3.04 -3.96 13.48
CA PHE A 170 -3.61 -5.23 13.90
C PHE A 170 -4.54 -5.00 15.09
N TRP A 171 -5.78 -5.44 14.96
CA TRP A 171 -6.83 -5.30 15.98
C TRP A 171 -6.85 -6.45 16.98
N ASN A 172 -6.18 -7.57 16.67
CA ASN A 172 -6.04 -8.74 17.52
C ASN A 172 -4.59 -9.25 17.54
N GLU A 173 -4.35 -10.30 18.33
CA GLU A 173 -3.00 -10.86 18.49
C GLU A 173 -2.53 -11.67 17.27
N SER A 174 -3.45 -12.09 16.39
CA SER A 174 -3.15 -12.94 15.25
C SER A 174 -2.47 -12.19 14.11
N ILE A 175 -1.48 -12.83 13.48
CA ILE A 175 -0.80 -12.36 12.27
C ILE A 175 -1.01 -13.41 11.19
N GLY A 176 -1.61 -13.04 10.05
CA GLY A 176 -2.05 -13.98 9.02
C GLY A 176 -3.37 -14.67 9.38
N LYS A 177 -3.36 -15.97 9.69
CA LYS A 177 -4.57 -16.73 9.99
C LYS A 177 -5.33 -16.16 11.18
N GLY A 178 -6.60 -15.81 10.95
CA GLY A 178 -7.47 -15.23 11.99
C GLY A 178 -7.14 -13.78 12.34
N GLU A 179 -6.25 -13.13 11.58
CA GLU A 179 -5.96 -11.72 11.70
C GLU A 179 -7.20 -10.87 11.48
N SER A 180 -7.31 -9.81 12.27
CA SER A 180 -8.13 -8.65 11.95
C SER A 180 -7.20 -7.46 11.84
N GLY A 181 -7.07 -6.88 10.64
CA GLY A 181 -6.12 -5.80 10.38
C GLY A 181 -6.65 -4.74 9.43
N HIS A 182 -5.91 -3.65 9.30
CA HIS A 182 -6.26 -2.51 8.44
C HIS A 182 -5.00 -1.84 7.91
N LEU A 183 -4.85 -1.71 6.59
CA LEU A 183 -3.72 -1.00 5.97
C LEU A 183 -4.12 0.44 5.67
N VAL A 184 -3.32 1.38 6.15
CA VAL A 184 -3.65 2.82 6.10
C VAL A 184 -2.40 3.66 5.82
N VAL A 185 -2.62 4.94 5.55
CA VAL A 185 -1.59 5.98 5.67
C VAL A 185 -1.76 6.67 7.03
N TYR A 186 -0.70 6.75 7.81
CA TYR A 186 -0.66 7.49 9.07
C TYR A 186 -0.67 9.00 8.80
N LEU A 187 -1.47 9.76 9.54
CA LEU A 187 -1.61 11.23 9.40
C LEU A 187 -1.25 12.00 10.68
N GLY A 188 -0.94 11.33 11.78
CA GLY A 188 -0.56 11.98 13.05
C GLY A 188 -1.36 11.50 14.26
N LEU A 189 -0.98 12.01 15.43
CA LEU A 189 -1.71 11.83 16.68
C LEU A 189 -2.56 13.07 16.99
N ASN A 190 -3.62 12.90 17.78
CA ASN A 190 -4.30 14.04 18.40
C ASN A 190 -3.42 14.65 19.52
N GLY A 191 -3.84 15.80 20.07
CA GLY A 191 -3.06 16.50 21.10
C GLY A 191 -2.85 15.70 22.40
N ALA A 192 -3.73 14.76 22.72
CA ALA A 192 -3.58 13.87 23.88
C ALA A 192 -2.71 12.63 23.60
N GLY A 193 -2.39 12.37 22.33
CA GLY A 193 -1.60 11.20 21.92
C GLY A 193 -2.33 9.86 22.04
N ASP A 194 -3.63 9.83 22.33
CA ASP A 194 -4.42 8.61 22.57
C ASP A 194 -5.21 8.15 21.34
N GLN A 195 -5.30 9.00 20.30
CA GLN A 195 -5.90 8.66 19.01
C GLN A 195 -4.94 8.94 17.86
N VAL A 196 -4.99 8.07 16.86
CA VAL A 196 -4.26 8.20 15.60
C VAL A 196 -5.21 8.57 14.47
N LYS A 197 -4.83 9.58 13.68
CA LYS A 197 -5.49 9.95 12.44
C LYS A 197 -4.91 9.11 11.31
N VAL A 198 -5.78 8.55 10.48
CA VAL A 198 -5.37 7.72 9.34
C VAL A 198 -6.19 8.04 8.10
N TRP A 199 -5.63 7.78 6.92
CA TRP A 199 -6.34 7.77 5.65
C TRP A 199 -6.32 6.37 5.02
N SER A 200 -7.46 5.90 4.52
CA SER A 200 -7.59 4.63 3.78
C SER A 200 -9.00 4.55 3.15
N SER A 201 -9.39 3.36 2.70
CA SER A 201 -10.81 3.02 2.57
C SER A 201 -11.33 2.49 3.90
N ASN A 202 -12.38 3.10 4.46
CA ASN A 202 -12.89 2.77 5.79
C ASN A 202 -14.37 2.37 5.75
N LEU A 203 -14.78 1.56 6.72
CA LEU A 203 -16.19 1.26 6.97
C LEU A 203 -16.98 2.48 7.45
N LEU A 204 -16.31 3.43 8.10
CA LEU A 204 -16.87 4.68 8.57
C LEU A 204 -15.75 5.72 8.66
N ASN A 205 -15.92 6.83 7.94
CA ASN A 205 -15.05 7.99 7.95
C ASN A 205 -15.47 9.00 9.02
N ASP A 206 -14.67 10.05 9.24
CA ASP A 206 -14.98 11.11 10.21
C ASP A 206 -16.20 11.96 9.83
N ASP A 207 -16.59 11.96 8.55
CA ASP A 207 -17.75 12.66 8.00
C ASP A 207 -18.98 11.73 7.84
N ASP A 208 -18.96 10.58 8.52
CA ASP A 208 -19.97 9.51 8.45
C ASP A 208 -20.13 8.85 7.07
N SER A 209 -19.25 9.17 6.11
CA SER A 209 -19.20 8.47 4.81
C SER A 209 -18.49 7.10 4.92
N GLN A 210 -18.49 6.34 3.82
CA GLN A 210 -17.75 5.07 3.68
C GLN A 210 -16.77 5.17 2.52
N GLY A 211 -15.87 4.20 2.42
CA GLY A 211 -14.87 4.16 1.35
C GLY A 211 -13.71 5.10 1.67
N TYR A 212 -13.17 5.77 0.66
CA TYR A 212 -11.98 6.59 0.79
C TYR A 212 -12.20 7.77 1.74
N GLY A 213 -11.32 7.93 2.73
CA GLY A 213 -11.42 9.04 3.65
C GLY A 213 -10.52 8.87 4.87
N THR A 214 -10.71 9.77 5.83
CA THR A 214 -9.99 9.72 7.10
C THR A 214 -10.86 9.17 8.22
N MET A 215 -10.22 8.59 9.22
CA MET A 215 -10.85 8.24 10.48
C MET A 215 -9.89 8.45 11.65
N TRP A 216 -10.44 8.67 12.85
CA TRP A 216 -9.69 8.55 14.11
C TRP A 216 -9.79 7.15 14.70
N VAL A 217 -8.65 6.57 15.08
CA VAL A 217 -8.56 5.28 15.77
C VAL A 217 -8.01 5.49 17.17
N LYS A 218 -8.68 4.96 18.20
CA LYS A 218 -8.13 4.96 19.56
C LYS A 218 -6.98 3.96 19.67
N ARG A 219 -5.83 4.38 20.20
CA ARG A 219 -4.64 3.52 20.36
C ARG A 219 -4.90 2.32 21.27
N GLU A 220 -5.79 2.44 22.26
CA GLU A 220 -6.19 1.33 23.13
C GLU A 220 -6.79 0.13 22.37
N ARG A 221 -7.33 0.35 21.17
CA ARG A 221 -7.90 -0.70 20.31
C ARG A 221 -6.86 -1.38 19.43
N ILE A 222 -5.67 -0.81 19.32
CA ILE A 222 -4.59 -1.30 18.46
C ILE A 222 -3.73 -2.26 19.28
N LYS A 223 -3.62 -3.51 18.82
CA LYS A 223 -2.75 -4.50 19.46
C LYS A 223 -1.30 -4.32 19.07
N ARG A 224 -1.07 -4.08 17.79
CA ARG A 224 0.24 -3.74 17.24
C ARG A 224 0.12 -2.97 15.95
N VAL A 225 1.22 -2.33 15.60
CA VAL A 225 1.40 -1.66 14.31
C VAL A 225 2.73 -2.08 13.70
N ILE A 226 2.80 -2.01 12.38
CA ILE A 226 4.04 -1.93 11.64
C ILE A 226 3.90 -0.79 10.64
N PHE A 227 4.84 0.14 10.70
CA PHE A 227 5.02 1.22 9.76
C PHE A 227 6.01 0.82 8.69
N SER A 228 5.81 1.33 7.49
CA SER A 228 6.69 1.20 6.33
C SER A 228 6.87 2.59 5.73
N ARG A 229 8.05 3.19 5.95
CA ARG A 229 8.41 4.50 5.40
C ARG A 229 9.03 4.34 4.02
N LEU A 230 8.51 5.05 3.03
CA LEU A 230 9.07 5.04 1.68
C LEU A 230 10.27 6.00 1.62
N GLU A 231 11.43 5.47 1.28
CA GLU A 231 12.70 6.23 1.24
C GLU A 231 13.44 6.08 -0.09
N ARG A 232 13.32 4.90 -0.72
CA ARG A 232 14.03 4.51 -1.95
C ARG A 232 13.10 3.84 -2.98
N PRO A 233 12.06 4.54 -3.45
CA PRO A 233 11.15 4.01 -4.47
C PRO A 233 11.85 3.58 -5.78
N GLU A 234 13.04 4.10 -6.07
CA GLU A 234 13.86 3.65 -7.20
C GLU A 234 14.22 2.17 -7.14
N ASN A 235 14.28 1.59 -5.93
CA ASN A 235 14.59 0.19 -5.75
C ASN A 235 13.43 -0.75 -6.15
N LEU A 236 12.27 -0.22 -6.55
CA LEU A 236 11.24 -1.01 -7.22
C LEU A 236 11.78 -1.71 -8.48
N ALA A 237 12.80 -1.14 -9.14
CA ALA A 237 13.45 -1.78 -10.27
C ALA A 237 14.09 -3.15 -9.92
N HIS A 238 14.44 -3.38 -8.66
CA HIS A 238 14.95 -4.68 -8.21
C HIS A 238 13.94 -5.81 -8.41
N TRP A 239 12.64 -5.50 -8.46
CA TRP A 239 11.59 -6.49 -8.72
C TRP A 239 11.80 -7.24 -10.04
N LEU A 240 12.35 -6.58 -11.06
CA LEU A 240 12.61 -7.19 -12.36
C LEU A 240 13.79 -8.17 -12.35
N ASN A 241 14.60 -8.19 -11.29
CA ASN A 241 15.72 -9.12 -11.13
C ASN A 241 15.30 -10.42 -10.43
N PHE A 242 14.11 -10.46 -9.84
CA PHE A 242 13.56 -11.66 -9.23
C PHE A 242 13.13 -12.66 -10.30
N SER A 243 13.48 -13.93 -10.09
CA SER A 243 12.82 -15.04 -10.78
C SER A 243 11.33 -15.08 -10.43
N GLU A 244 10.54 -15.78 -11.24
CA GLU A 244 9.10 -15.94 -10.97
C GLU A 244 8.82 -16.58 -9.60
N ALA A 245 9.69 -17.48 -9.14
CA ALA A 245 9.61 -18.04 -7.78
C ALA A 245 9.87 -16.97 -6.71
N GLU A 246 10.88 -16.11 -6.91
CA GLU A 246 11.20 -15.02 -5.99
C GLU A 246 10.13 -13.91 -6.00
N LYS A 247 9.30 -13.77 -7.04
CA LYS A 247 8.13 -12.89 -7.01
C LYS A 247 7.01 -13.37 -6.09
N THR A 248 7.18 -14.52 -5.44
CA THR A 248 6.31 -15.05 -4.39
C THR A 248 6.98 -14.96 -3.02
N SER A 249 6.21 -14.69 -1.96
CA SER A 249 6.66 -14.77 -0.57
C SER A 249 6.08 -16.01 0.11
N ASP A 250 6.94 -17.01 0.33
CA ASP A 250 6.56 -18.23 1.06
C ASP A 250 6.03 -17.93 2.46
N TYR A 251 6.61 -16.93 3.12
CA TYR A 251 6.13 -16.45 4.41
C TYR A 251 4.67 -15.97 4.32
N LEU A 252 4.34 -15.04 3.43
CA LEU A 252 2.98 -14.49 3.31
C LEU A 252 1.96 -15.56 2.89
N VAL A 253 2.34 -16.46 1.96
CA VAL A 253 1.48 -17.57 1.54
C VAL A 253 1.19 -18.51 2.71
N ARG A 254 2.21 -18.87 3.49
CA ARG A 254 2.09 -19.84 4.59
C ARG A 254 1.25 -19.28 5.74
N ILE A 255 1.47 -18.02 6.14
CA ILE A 255 0.82 -17.46 7.35
C ILE A 255 -0.70 -17.36 7.24
N LEU A 256 -1.27 -17.40 6.03
CA LEU A 256 -2.72 -17.53 5.83
C LEU A 256 -3.31 -18.80 6.47
N THR A 257 -2.51 -19.86 6.55
CA THR A 257 -2.96 -21.18 7.02
C THR A 257 -2.45 -21.54 8.41
N THR A 258 -1.28 -21.03 8.79
CA THR A 258 -0.63 -21.34 10.07
C THR A 258 -0.60 -20.17 11.05
N GLY A 259 -0.74 -18.94 10.56
CA GLY A 259 -0.39 -17.73 11.32
C GLY A 259 1.13 -17.53 11.42
N SER A 260 1.52 -16.44 12.09
CA SER A 260 2.90 -16.10 12.46
C SER A 260 2.97 -15.57 13.89
N THR A 261 4.16 -15.62 14.50
CA THR A 261 4.44 -14.93 15.77
C THR A 261 4.93 -13.51 15.50
N GLU A 262 4.93 -12.67 16.54
CA GLU A 262 5.47 -11.31 16.42
C GLU A 262 6.97 -11.31 16.15
N GLU A 263 7.71 -12.26 16.72
CA GLU A 263 9.15 -12.42 16.51
C GLU A 263 9.48 -12.76 15.05
N GLU A 264 8.77 -13.74 14.48
CA GLU A 264 8.97 -14.12 13.08
C GLU A 264 8.57 -12.98 12.14
N MET A 265 7.46 -12.29 12.42
CA MET A 265 7.05 -11.11 11.68
C MET A 265 8.14 -10.03 11.69
N LYS A 266 8.74 -9.75 12.86
CA LYS A 266 9.84 -8.78 13.01
C LYS A 266 11.10 -9.22 12.27
N GLU A 267 11.42 -10.51 12.28
CA GLU A 267 12.57 -11.06 11.56
C GLU A 267 12.43 -10.86 10.05
N VAL A 268 11.29 -11.25 9.47
CA VAL A 268 11.06 -11.18 8.01
C VAL A 268 10.93 -9.74 7.51
N THR A 269 10.40 -8.83 8.34
CA THR A 269 10.21 -7.42 7.98
C THR A 269 11.37 -6.51 8.38
N ARG A 270 12.31 -7.03 9.18
CA ARG A 270 13.36 -6.27 9.87
C ARG A 270 12.83 -5.02 10.59
N ALA A 271 11.61 -5.10 11.11
CA ALA A 271 10.97 -3.99 11.80
C ALA A 271 11.77 -3.61 13.06
N ARG A 272 12.14 -2.34 13.16
CA ARG A 272 12.79 -1.76 14.33
C ARG A 272 11.74 -1.46 15.41
N ASN A 273 12.16 -1.49 16.67
CA ASN A 273 11.32 -0.99 17.76
C ASN A 273 11.29 0.54 17.76
#